data_AF-A0A453F7B2-F1
#
_entry.id   AF-A0A453F7B2-F1
#
_cell.length_a   1.000
_cell.length_b   1.000
_cell.length_c   1.000
_cell.angle_alpha   90.00
_cell.angle_beta   90.00
_cell.angle_gamma   90.00
#
_symmetry.space_group_name_H-M   'P 1'
#
loop_
_entity.id
_entity.type
_entity.pdbx_description
1 polymer ?
#
loop_
_entity_poly.entity_id
_entity_poly.type
_entity_poly.pdbx_seq_one_letter_code
_entity_poly.pdbx_strand_id
1 'polypeptide(L)' 'MEPYSIYICDLILHPYPNANLDCFQDFVFTAIATVDRLQENIQWWYMSCDNCPKMVIKETDKYYCKSCGIYPEKVTPR' A
#
# COMPACT_ATOMS: atom_id res chain seq x y z
N MET A 1 8.57 23.21 -12.08
CA MET A 1 9.11 21.84 -12.00
C MET A 1 7.93 20.94 -11.76
N GLU A 2 7.42 20.34 -12.82
CA GLU A 2 6.25 19.46 -12.73
C GLU A 2 6.68 18.04 -12.33
N PRO A 3 5.93 17.35 -11.46
CA PRO A 3 6.25 16.00 -11.07
C PRO A 3 5.93 15.06 -12.25
N TYR A 4 6.95 14.34 -12.71
CA TYR A 4 6.79 13.22 -13.63
C TYR A 4 5.94 12.13 -12.95
N SER A 5 4.62 12.23 -13.06
CA SER A 5 3.73 11.11 -12.78
C SER A 5 3.77 10.21 -14.00
N ILE A 6 4.63 9.20 -13.96
CA ILE A 6 4.60 8.11 -14.93
C ILE A 6 3.37 7.27 -14.57
N TYR A 7 2.26 7.49 -15.28
CA TYR A 7 1.15 6.56 -15.24
C TYR A 7 1.60 5.33 -16.03
N ILE A 8 1.48 4.13 -15.44
CA ILE A 8 1.95 2.89 -16.08
C ILE A 8 1.22 2.62 -17.43
N CYS A 9 0.13 3.34 -17.69
CA CYS A 9 -0.55 3.39 -18.98
C CYS A 9 0.35 3.86 -20.15
N ASP A 10 1.39 4.66 -19.87
CA ASP A 10 2.25 5.24 -20.91
C ASP A 10 3.31 4.26 -21.45
N LEU A 11 3.54 3.13 -20.77
CA LEU A 11 4.57 2.15 -21.16
C LEU A 11 4.05 1.00 -22.05
N ILE A 12 2.75 0.94 -22.33
CA ILE A 12 2.11 -0.15 -23.11
C ILE A 12 1.45 0.37 -24.41
N LEU A 13 1.83 1.55 -24.91
CA LEU A 13 1.32 2.08 -26.18
C LEU A 13 2.15 1.63 -27.38
N HIS A 14 1.95 0.39 -27.82
CA HIS A 14 2.07 0.00 -29.24
C HIS A 14 0.99 -1.04 -29.56
N PRO A 15 0.38 -0.99 -30.75
CA PRO A 15 -0.95 -0.41 -30.98
C PRO A 15 -2.03 -1.49 -31.11
N TYR A 16 -3.10 -1.40 -30.31
CA TYR A 16 -4.36 -2.09 -30.64
C TYR A 16 -5.50 -1.06 -30.68
N PRO A 17 -6.08 -0.79 -31.85
CA PRO A 17 -7.22 0.08 -31.96
C PRO A 17 -8.46 -0.70 -31.51
N ASN A 18 -9.26 -0.08 -30.65
CA ASN A 18 -10.61 -0.49 -30.25
C ASN A 18 -10.65 -1.56 -29.13
N ALA A 19 -10.30 -1.17 -27.91
CA ALA A 19 -10.78 -1.85 -26.71
C ALA A 19 -11.31 -0.80 -25.73
N ASN A 20 -12.49 -1.08 -25.18
CA ASN A 20 -13.17 -0.30 -24.16
C ASN A 20 -12.21 0.14 -23.06
N LEU A 21 -12.42 1.36 -22.57
CA LEU A 21 -11.60 2.07 -21.57
C LEU A 21 -11.77 1.45 -20.16
N ASP A 22 -11.48 0.16 -19.99
CA ASP A 22 -11.36 -0.50 -18.68
C ASP A 22 -9.89 -0.42 -18.23
N CYS A 23 -9.47 0.81 -17.87
CA CYS A 23 -8.08 1.14 -17.53
C CYS A 23 -7.64 0.66 -16.13
N PHE A 24 -8.46 -0.15 -15.44
CA PHE A 24 -8.21 -0.55 -14.05
C PHE A 24 -8.23 -2.07 -13.88
N GLN A 25 -7.69 -2.79 -14.86
CA GLN A 25 -7.39 -4.20 -14.64
C GLN A 25 -6.03 -4.30 -13.94
N ASP A 26 -6.02 -4.89 -12.75
CA ASP A 26 -4.79 -5.24 -12.05
C ASP A 26 -3.89 -6.04 -12.99
N PHE A 27 -2.65 -5.59 -13.19
CA PHE A 27 -1.66 -6.28 -14.01
C PHE A 27 -0.44 -6.59 -13.15
N VAL A 28 0.12 -7.78 -13.36
CA VAL A 28 1.29 -8.28 -12.61
C VAL A 28 2.45 -8.42 -13.58
N PHE A 29 3.61 -7.88 -13.21
CA PHE A 29 4.83 -7.98 -14.00
C PHE A 29 6.05 -8.21 -13.10
N THR A 30 7.20 -8.52 -13.71
CA THR A 30 8.47 -8.70 -13.02
C THR A 30 9.49 -7.72 -13.60
N ALA A 31 10.30 -7.10 -12.74
CA ALA A 31 11.35 -6.17 -13.13
C ALA A 31 12.63 -6.42 -12.31
N ILE A 32 13.78 -6.07 -12.88
CA ILE A 32 15.07 -5.97 -12.18
C ILE A 32 15.37 -4.48 -12.03
N ALA A 33 15.55 -4.01 -10.80
CA ALA A 33 15.79 -2.61 -10.50
C ALA A 33 16.70 -2.47 -9.27
N THR A 34 17.32 -1.29 -9.13
CA THR A 34 18.09 -0.89 -7.95
C THR A 34 17.26 0.04 -7.09
N VAL A 35 17.22 -0.21 -5.78
CA VAL A 35 16.64 0.75 -4.82
C VAL A 35 17.57 1.95 -4.75
N ASP A 36 17.11 3.10 -5.24
CA ASP A 36 17.90 4.35 -5.23
C ASP A 36 17.85 5.02 -3.86
N ARG A 37 16.65 5.25 -3.31
CA ARG A 37 16.45 6.00 -2.05
C ARG A 37 15.26 5.48 -1.26
N LEU A 38 15.36 5.56 0.07
CA LEU A 38 14.24 5.35 1.00
C LEU A 38 13.69 6.70 1.47
N GLN A 39 12.39 6.78 1.70
CA GLN A 39 11.79 7.93 2.38
C GLN A 39 12.04 7.79 3.88
N GLU A 40 12.82 8.71 4.44
CA GLU A 40 13.27 8.61 5.85
C GLU A 40 12.24 9.13 6.86
N ASN A 41 11.38 10.07 6.47
CA ASN A 41 10.43 10.75 7.37
C ASN A 41 8.97 10.27 7.19
N ILE A 42 8.79 9.04 6.73
CA ILE A 42 7.47 8.41 6.60
C ILE A 42 7.39 7.17 7.49
N GLN A 43 6.22 6.96 8.07
CA GLN A 43 5.91 5.75 8.80
C GLN A 43 5.54 4.64 7.81
N TRP A 44 6.50 3.75 7.54
CA TRP A 44 6.34 2.59 6.65
C TRP A 44 5.83 1.33 7.36
N TRP A 45 5.54 1.43 8.65
CA TRP A 45 5.02 0.37 9.50
C TRP A 45 3.79 0.85 10.27
N TYR A 46 2.91 -0.05 10.66
CA TYR A 46 1.75 0.26 11.49
C TYR A 46 1.62 -0.71 12.66
N MET A 47 1.03 -0.26 13.75
CA MET A 47 0.67 -1.18 14.84
C MET A 47 -0.51 -2.02 14.40
N SER A 48 -0.37 -3.33 14.50
CA SER A 48 -1.40 -4.31 14.14
C SER A 48 -1.88 -5.12 15.35
N CYS A 49 -3.07 -5.68 15.23
CA CYS A 49 -3.61 -6.62 16.20
C CYS A 49 -2.76 -7.91 16.21
N ASP A 50 -2.63 -8.54 17.36
CA ASP A 50 -2.06 -9.87 17.50
C ASP A 50 -2.93 -10.96 16.82
N ASN A 51 -4.26 -10.83 16.87
CA ASN A 51 -5.21 -11.80 16.32
C ASN A 51 -5.53 -11.62 14.83
N CYS A 52 -5.23 -10.47 14.23
CA CYS A 52 -5.44 -10.23 12.80
C CYS A 52 -4.42 -9.23 12.25
N PRO A 53 -4.07 -9.26 10.94
CA PRO A 53 -3.04 -8.37 10.39
C PRO A 53 -3.50 -6.91 10.24
N LYS A 54 -4.70 -6.56 10.73
CA LYS A 54 -5.28 -5.22 10.53
C LYS A 54 -4.74 -4.23 11.55
N MET A 55 -4.65 -2.98 11.11
CA MET A 55 -4.20 -1.85 11.92
C MET A 55 -5.09 -1.63 13.14
N VAL A 56 -4.46 -1.38 14.29
CA VAL A 56 -5.13 -0.96 15.52
C VAL A 56 -5.14 0.55 15.66
N ILE A 57 -6.12 1.07 16.38
CA ILE A 57 -6.22 2.50 16.70
C ILE A 57 -5.73 2.71 18.12
N LYS A 58 -4.89 3.71 18.34
CA LYS A 58 -4.45 4.10 19.68
C LYS A 58 -5.53 4.97 20.34
N GLU A 59 -6.07 4.51 21.46
CA GLU A 59 -7.04 5.20 22.30
C GLU A 59 -6.43 5.49 23.67
N THR A 60 -6.03 6.73 23.91
CA THR A 60 -5.29 7.18 25.12
C THR A 60 -4.04 6.30 25.36
N ASP A 61 -4.14 5.29 26.21
CA ASP A 61 -3.04 4.38 26.60
C ASP A 61 -3.21 2.94 26.11
N LYS A 62 -4.27 2.65 25.35
CA LYS A 62 -4.58 1.31 24.86
C LYS A 62 -4.69 1.30 23.34
N TYR A 63 -4.60 0.11 22.77
CA TYR A 63 -4.88 -0.11 21.35
C TYR A 63 -6.21 -0.84 21.21
N TYR A 64 -7.03 -0.41 20.25
CA TYR A 64 -8.31 -1.05 19.92
C TYR A 64 -8.27 -1.58 18.49
N CYS A 65 -8.64 -2.85 18.32
CA CYS A 65 -8.81 -3.45 17.01
C CYS A 65 -10.27 -3.36 16.57
N LYS A 66 -10.57 -2.48 15.62
CA LYS A 66 -11.93 -2.36 15.04
C LYS A 66 -12.43 -3.64 14.37
N SER A 67 -11.52 -4.45 13.84
CA SER A 67 -11.91 -5.65 13.10
C SER A 67 -12.20 -6.85 13.98
N CYS A 68 -11.50 -6.99 15.10
CA CYS A 68 -11.77 -8.04 16.08
C CYS A 68 -12.77 -7.58 17.16
N GLY A 69 -12.98 -6.27 17.33
CA GLY A 69 -13.85 -5.71 18.36
C GLY A 69 -13.27 -5.84 19.78
N ILE A 70 -11.93 -5.86 19.91
CA ILE A 70 -11.23 -6.12 21.18
C ILE A 70 -10.10 -5.11 21.42
N TYR A 71 -9.69 -5.01 22.67
CA TYR A 71 -8.40 -4.44 23.07
C TYR A 71 -7.39 -5.58 23.15
N PRO A 72 -6.51 -5.78 22.14
CA PRO A 72 -5.54 -6.86 22.16
C PRO A 72 -4.56 -6.71 23.32
N GLU A 73 -4.11 -7.85 23.88
CA GLU A 73 -3.11 -7.85 24.96
C GLU A 73 -1.76 -7.36 24.46
N LYS A 74 -1.44 -7.63 23.19
CA LYS A 74 -0.20 -7.23 22.54
C LYS A 74 -0.48 -6.65 21.16
N VAL A 75 0.36 -5.71 20.74
CA VAL A 75 0.37 -5.19 19.37
C VAL A 75 1.72 -5.45 18.74
N THR A 76 1.71 -5.67 17.42
CA THR A 76 2.94 -5.92 16.66
C THR A 76 3.10 -4.89 15.56
N PRO A 77 4.27 -4.23 15.43
CA PRO A 77 4.56 -3.41 14.26
C PRO A 77 4.62 -4.32 13.03
N ARG A 78 3.91 -3.94 11.97
CA ARG A 78 3.88 -4.62 10.67
C ARG A 78 4.22 -3.65 9.56
#